data_AF-A0A918HZL0-F1
#
_entry.id   AF-A0A918HZL0-F1
#
_cell.length_a   1.000
_cell.length_b   1.000
_cell.length_c   1.000
_cell.angle_alpha   90.00
_cell.angle_beta   90.00
_cell.angle_gamma   90.00
#
_symmetry.space_group_name_H-M   'P 1'
#
loop_
_entity.id
_entity.type
_entity.pdbx_description
1 polymer ?
#
loop_
_entity_poly.entity_id
_entity_poly.type
_entity_poly.pdbx_seq_one_letter_code
_entity_poly.pdbx_strand_id
1 'polypeptide(L)'
;MGATFIFCADPLRPRHTDRHFADEARAAGGPGRTVALIDHDALVAGDATAAVARVPEGSGAAWYRGWMLTAGQYGALRQALAARGVTLLTTPERYRRAHELPGWYDVFAPVTPRSVWLPASPLVPPARPALVRAVASLGGGPGIVKDYVKSRKHEWDEACFVPDLTDARRLASVVARFVELRDDALVGGVVVRAFEHFRAGLGEARLWWVDGDPVLLTAHPDSPGLRPEPDTDAVRPLVAALGCRFVTTDLALREDGEWRVVEVGDGQVSDLPRDVSAEPLFHRLAQAG
;
A
#
# COMPACT_ATOMS: atom_id res chain seq x y z
N MET A 1 -4.85 -29.31 -2.45
CA MET A 1 -5.45 -28.50 -1.36
C MET A 1 -5.98 -27.24 -1.98
N GLY A 2 -7.15 -26.77 -1.54
CA GLY A 2 -7.79 -25.59 -2.11
C GLY A 2 -7.20 -24.28 -1.59
N ALA A 3 -7.33 -23.18 -2.35
CA ALA A 3 -6.92 -21.86 -1.89
C ALA A 3 -8.00 -21.23 -0.99
N THR A 4 -7.60 -20.67 0.16
CA THR A 4 -8.48 -19.91 1.04
C THR A 4 -8.24 -18.40 0.87
N PHE A 5 -9.30 -17.64 0.72
CA PHE A 5 -9.28 -16.18 0.65
C PHE A 5 -10.08 -15.59 1.80
N ILE A 6 -9.50 -14.63 2.51
CA ILE A 6 -10.10 -13.96 3.66
C ILE A 6 -10.41 -12.53 3.26
N PHE A 7 -11.69 -12.16 3.32
CA PHE A 7 -12.17 -10.82 3.04
C PHE A 7 -12.76 -10.14 4.28
N CYS A 8 -12.91 -8.82 4.23
CA CYS A 8 -13.70 -8.09 5.22
C CYS A 8 -15.20 -8.39 5.05
N ALA A 9 -15.90 -8.59 6.15
CA ALA A 9 -17.36 -8.65 6.18
C ALA A 9 -17.97 -7.25 6.04
N ASP A 10 -19.18 -7.17 5.48
CA ASP A 10 -19.99 -5.95 5.48
C ASP A 10 -20.38 -5.61 6.93
N PRO A 11 -20.08 -4.40 7.44
CA PRO A 11 -20.33 -4.03 8.84
C PRO A 11 -21.82 -4.01 9.20
N LEU A 12 -22.70 -3.84 8.21
CA LEU A 12 -24.16 -3.88 8.38
C LEU A 12 -24.73 -5.26 8.09
N ARG A 13 -23.98 -6.14 7.42
CA ARG A 13 -24.38 -7.50 7.05
C ARG A 13 -23.24 -8.48 7.29
N PRO A 14 -22.96 -8.89 8.54
CA PRO A 14 -21.72 -9.62 8.92
C PRO A 14 -21.50 -11.00 8.26
N ARG A 15 -22.50 -11.52 7.53
CA ARG A 15 -22.44 -12.77 6.75
C ARG A 15 -22.17 -12.55 5.26
N HIS A 16 -22.06 -11.30 4.83
CA HIS A 16 -21.75 -10.92 3.46
C HIS A 16 -20.37 -10.30 3.42
N THR A 17 -19.67 -10.48 2.31
CA THR A 17 -18.47 -9.68 2.01
C THR A 17 -18.83 -8.20 1.98
N ASP A 18 -17.93 -7.36 2.47
CA ASP A 18 -17.99 -5.93 2.23
C ASP A 18 -18.26 -5.64 0.73
N ARG A 19 -19.21 -4.74 0.47
CA ARG A 19 -19.66 -4.40 -0.89
C ARG A 19 -18.52 -3.87 -1.77
N HIS A 20 -17.50 -3.29 -1.16
CA HIS A 20 -16.33 -2.85 -1.89
C HIS A 20 -15.60 -4.04 -2.56
N PHE A 21 -15.49 -5.18 -1.86
CA PHE A 21 -14.78 -6.38 -2.34
C PHE A 21 -15.71 -7.49 -2.88
N ALA A 22 -17.00 -7.23 -3.07
CA ALA A 22 -17.98 -8.27 -3.41
C ALA A 22 -17.69 -8.98 -4.73
N ASP A 23 -17.23 -8.24 -5.75
CA ASP A 23 -16.90 -8.81 -7.06
C ASP A 23 -15.60 -9.62 -7.02
N GLU A 24 -14.63 -9.14 -6.25
CA GLU A 24 -13.38 -9.84 -5.96
C GLU A 24 -13.63 -11.15 -5.19
N ALA A 25 -14.47 -11.15 -4.16
CA ALA A 25 -14.82 -12.35 -3.42
C ALA A 25 -15.56 -13.38 -4.28
N ARG A 26 -16.40 -12.92 -5.23
CA ARG A 26 -17.03 -13.81 -6.21
C ARG A 26 -16.00 -14.46 -7.13
N ALA A 27 -15.02 -13.70 -7.62
CA ALA A 27 -13.94 -14.21 -8.46
C ALA A 27 -12.99 -15.16 -7.70
N ALA A 28 -12.79 -14.91 -6.40
CA ALA A 28 -11.99 -15.74 -5.50
C ALA A 28 -12.63 -17.11 -5.24
N GLY A 29 -13.95 -17.15 -5.11
CA GLY A 29 -14.73 -18.38 -4.88
C GLY A 29 -14.82 -19.30 -6.09
N GLY A 30 -15.01 -20.60 -5.84
CA GLY A 30 -15.24 -21.61 -6.88
C GLY A 30 -14.92 -23.01 -6.39
N PRO A 31 -15.04 -24.04 -7.26
CA PRO A 31 -14.69 -25.41 -6.90
C PRO A 31 -13.26 -25.49 -6.33
N GLY A 32 -13.12 -26.01 -5.12
CA GLY A 32 -11.82 -26.10 -4.43
C GLY A 32 -11.26 -24.77 -3.94
N ARG A 33 -12.03 -23.69 -3.87
CA ARG A 33 -11.62 -22.39 -3.31
C ARG A 33 -12.60 -21.92 -2.26
N THR A 34 -12.09 -21.53 -1.10
CA THR A 34 -12.91 -21.13 0.05
C THR A 34 -12.80 -19.63 0.27
N VAL A 35 -13.95 -18.98 0.53
CA VAL A 35 -14.01 -17.59 0.97
C VAL A 35 -14.43 -17.56 2.44
N ALA A 36 -13.60 -16.94 3.27
CA ALA A 36 -13.87 -16.69 4.68
C ALA A 36 -13.94 -15.17 4.93
N LEU A 37 -14.63 -14.78 6.00
CA LEU A 37 -14.86 -13.38 6.34
C LEU A 37 -14.29 -13.05 7.72
N ILE A 38 -13.64 -11.89 7.85
CA ILE A 38 -13.26 -11.29 9.13
C ILE A 38 -14.10 -10.05 9.43
N ASP A 39 -14.25 -9.74 10.71
CA ASP A 39 -14.81 -8.50 11.19
C ASP A 39 -13.70 -7.43 11.27
N HIS A 40 -13.66 -6.53 10.30
CA HIS A 40 -12.61 -5.50 10.24
C HIS A 40 -12.73 -4.49 11.38
N ASP A 41 -13.96 -4.12 11.75
CA ASP A 41 -14.20 -3.13 12.81
C ASP A 41 -13.73 -3.67 14.16
N ALA A 42 -14.03 -4.94 14.47
CA ALA A 42 -13.50 -5.60 15.67
C ALA A 42 -11.96 -5.63 15.68
N LEU A 43 -11.34 -5.91 14.53
CA LEU A 43 -9.88 -5.93 14.40
C LEU A 43 -9.27 -4.54 14.66
N VAL A 44 -9.83 -3.49 14.06
CA VAL A 44 -9.35 -2.11 14.24
C VAL A 44 -9.59 -1.62 15.67
N ALA A 45 -10.66 -2.08 16.32
CA ALA A 45 -10.94 -1.83 17.74
C ALA A 45 -10.04 -2.62 18.71
N GLY A 46 -9.15 -3.48 18.20
CA GLY A 46 -8.19 -4.25 19.00
C GLY A 46 -8.67 -5.63 19.45
N ASP A 47 -9.87 -6.07 19.04
CA ASP A 47 -10.40 -7.41 19.32
C ASP A 47 -10.17 -8.36 18.13
N ALA A 48 -8.90 -8.73 17.93
CA ALA A 48 -8.51 -9.64 16.86
C ALA A 48 -9.14 -11.04 17.00
N THR A 49 -9.47 -11.48 18.22
CA THR A 49 -10.11 -12.77 18.47
C THR A 49 -11.55 -12.76 17.96
N ALA A 50 -12.34 -11.74 18.30
CA ALA A 50 -13.69 -11.57 17.76
C ALA A 50 -13.65 -11.38 16.23
N ALA A 51 -12.65 -10.65 15.72
CA ALA A 51 -12.49 -10.40 14.29
C ALA A 51 -12.44 -11.68 13.45
N VAL A 52 -11.79 -12.73 13.95
CA VAL A 52 -11.59 -13.98 13.20
C VAL A 52 -12.57 -15.09 13.60
N ALA A 53 -13.50 -14.84 14.51
CA ALA A 53 -14.37 -15.87 15.08
C ALA A 53 -15.19 -16.66 14.04
N ARG A 54 -15.50 -16.03 12.90
CA ARG A 54 -16.24 -16.64 11.78
C ARG A 54 -15.36 -17.37 10.76
N VAL A 55 -14.03 -17.27 10.86
CA VAL A 55 -13.12 -17.96 9.94
C VAL A 55 -13.06 -19.44 10.31
N PRO A 56 -13.27 -20.39 9.39
CA PRO A 56 -13.24 -21.82 9.70
C PRO A 56 -11.86 -22.27 10.22
N GLU A 57 -11.86 -23.11 11.25
CA GLU A 57 -10.63 -23.65 11.83
C GLU A 57 -9.94 -24.61 10.86
N GLY A 58 -8.61 -24.64 10.89
CA GLY A 58 -7.83 -25.55 10.05
C GLY A 58 -7.93 -25.25 8.55
N SER A 59 -8.30 -24.02 8.15
CA SER A 59 -8.37 -23.61 6.74
C SER A 59 -7.01 -23.58 6.03
N GLY A 60 -5.90 -23.85 6.73
CA GLY A 60 -4.56 -23.95 6.17
C GLY A 60 -4.01 -22.60 5.73
N ALA A 61 -3.35 -22.57 4.57
CA ALA A 61 -2.80 -21.35 4.00
C ALA A 61 -3.92 -20.45 3.44
N ALA A 62 -3.81 -19.13 3.67
CA ALA A 62 -4.81 -18.18 3.22
C ALA A 62 -4.21 -16.86 2.73
N TRP A 63 -4.84 -16.27 1.71
CA TRP A 63 -4.62 -14.88 1.29
C TRP A 63 -5.59 -13.97 2.05
N TYR A 64 -5.10 -12.83 2.53
CA TYR A 64 -5.96 -11.74 2.97
C TYR A 64 -6.22 -10.78 1.79
N ARG A 65 -7.44 -10.27 1.67
CA ARG A 65 -7.82 -9.22 0.73
C ARG A 65 -8.85 -8.31 1.38
N GLY A 66 -8.46 -7.08 1.71
CA GLY A 66 -9.33 -6.19 2.47
C GLY A 66 -8.78 -4.80 2.66
N TRP A 67 -9.28 -4.11 3.69
CA TRP A 67 -8.89 -2.76 4.03
C TRP A 67 -7.47 -2.69 4.61
N MET A 68 -6.86 -1.53 4.46
CA MET A 68 -5.53 -1.24 4.98
C MET A 68 -5.49 -1.42 6.51
N LEU A 69 -4.43 -2.09 6.99
CA LEU A 69 -4.16 -2.30 8.40
C LEU A 69 -2.83 -1.66 8.78
N THR A 70 -2.69 -1.19 10.02
CA THR A 70 -1.36 -0.90 10.56
C THR A 70 -0.55 -2.19 10.66
N ALA A 71 0.78 -2.09 10.69
CA ALA A 71 1.63 -3.27 10.87
C ALA A 71 1.31 -4.03 12.18
N GLY A 72 0.90 -3.32 13.23
CA GLY A 72 0.44 -3.91 14.49
C GLY A 72 -0.87 -4.67 14.34
N GLN A 73 -1.88 -4.07 13.70
CA GLN A 73 -3.17 -4.72 13.43
C GLN A 73 -3.01 -5.96 12.52
N TYR A 74 -2.16 -5.89 11.49
CA TYR A 74 -1.87 -7.04 10.64
C TYR A 74 -1.17 -8.17 11.43
N GLY A 75 -0.25 -7.82 12.34
CA GLY A 75 0.36 -8.77 13.26
C GLY A 75 -0.66 -9.45 14.18
N ALA A 76 -1.60 -8.68 14.75
CA ALA A 76 -2.67 -9.21 15.59
C ALA A 76 -3.61 -10.14 14.81
N LEU A 77 -4.01 -9.76 13.58
CA LEU A 77 -4.78 -10.59 12.67
C LEU A 77 -4.07 -11.93 12.40
N ARG A 78 -2.77 -11.88 12.08
CA ARG A 78 -1.96 -13.07 11.81
C ARG A 78 -1.94 -14.03 13.00
N GLN A 79 -1.78 -13.51 14.22
CA GLN A 79 -1.74 -14.30 15.45
C GLN A 79 -3.11 -14.93 15.75
N ALA A 80 -4.20 -14.15 15.64
CA ALA A 80 -5.55 -14.64 15.88
C ALA A 80 -5.94 -15.73 14.87
N LEU A 81 -5.59 -15.58 13.59
CA LEU A 81 -5.75 -16.62 12.58
C LEU A 81 -4.90 -17.86 12.86
N ALA A 82 -3.65 -17.68 13.31
CA ALA A 82 -2.78 -18.80 13.67
C ALA A 82 -3.38 -19.68 14.78
N ALA A 83 -4.00 -19.05 15.78
CA ALA A 83 -4.69 -19.75 16.86
C ALA A 83 -5.89 -20.60 16.36
N ARG A 84 -6.40 -20.30 15.16
CA ARG A 84 -7.45 -21.07 14.47
C ARG A 84 -6.88 -22.06 13.45
N GLY A 85 -5.57 -22.28 13.41
CA GLY A 85 -4.93 -23.16 12.42
C GLY A 85 -4.91 -22.57 11.00
N VAL A 86 -4.98 -21.24 10.86
CA VAL A 86 -4.92 -20.53 9.58
C VAL A 86 -3.61 -19.76 9.46
N THR A 87 -2.89 -19.95 8.36
CA THR A 87 -1.61 -19.31 8.08
C THR A 87 -1.76 -18.32 6.95
N LEU A 88 -1.65 -17.01 7.24
CA LEU A 88 -1.58 -16.01 6.17
C LEU A 88 -0.29 -16.20 5.37
N LEU A 89 -0.43 -16.17 4.05
CA LEU A 89 0.66 -16.33 3.08
C LEU A 89 1.61 -15.13 3.04
N THR A 90 1.13 -13.95 3.46
CA THR A 90 1.97 -12.78 3.69
C THR A 90 2.30 -12.66 5.18
N THR A 91 3.59 -12.65 5.51
CA THR A 91 4.05 -12.44 6.90
C THR A 91 3.94 -10.96 7.28
N PRO A 92 3.88 -10.61 8.59
CA PRO A 92 3.87 -9.21 9.01
C PRO A 92 5.07 -8.40 8.50
N GLU A 93 6.23 -9.02 8.37
CA GLU A 93 7.44 -8.38 7.82
C GLU A 93 7.28 -8.08 6.34
N ARG A 94 6.71 -9.02 5.56
CA ARG A 94 6.44 -8.82 4.12
C ARG A 94 5.34 -7.79 3.88
N TYR A 95 4.30 -7.80 4.72
CA TYR A 95 3.26 -6.77 4.71
C TYR A 95 3.90 -5.39 4.89
N ARG A 96 4.65 -5.19 5.97
CA ARG A 96 5.36 -3.92 6.22
C ARG A 96 6.31 -3.57 5.06
N ARG A 97 7.07 -4.55 4.56
CA ARG A 97 8.07 -4.37 3.51
C ARG A 97 7.45 -3.83 2.21
N ALA A 98 6.28 -4.32 1.82
CA ALA A 98 5.58 -3.86 0.61
C ALA A 98 4.68 -2.64 0.87
N HIS A 99 4.26 -2.41 2.12
CA HIS A 99 3.28 -1.40 2.46
C HIS A 99 3.87 -0.05 2.87
N GLU A 100 4.99 -0.06 3.59
CA GLU A 100 5.64 1.14 4.13
C GLU A 100 6.89 1.49 3.33
N LEU A 101 7.05 2.78 2.98
CA LEU A 101 8.15 3.27 2.13
C LEU A 101 9.55 2.77 2.54
N PRO A 102 9.96 2.83 3.82
CA PRO A 102 11.29 2.33 4.21
C PRO A 102 11.50 0.85 3.94
N GLY A 103 10.43 0.07 3.80
CA GLY A 103 10.49 -1.36 3.51
C GLY A 103 10.91 -1.70 2.08
N TRP A 104 10.52 -0.85 1.12
CA TRP A 104 10.75 -1.09 -0.30
C TRP A 104 11.70 -0.09 -0.97
N TYR A 105 11.91 1.09 -0.38
CA TYR A 105 12.63 2.20 -1.04
C TYR A 105 14.00 1.79 -1.58
N ASP A 106 14.84 1.11 -0.80
CA ASP A 106 16.20 0.77 -1.23
C ASP A 106 16.24 -0.12 -2.48
N VAL A 107 15.24 -1.01 -2.62
CA VAL A 107 15.11 -1.88 -3.80
C VAL A 107 14.73 -1.06 -5.03
N PHE A 108 13.86 -0.08 -4.87
CA PHE A 108 13.34 0.75 -5.96
C PHE A 108 14.09 2.07 -6.14
N ALA A 109 15.12 2.35 -5.34
CA ALA A 109 15.91 3.58 -5.37
C ALA A 109 16.39 4.01 -6.78
N PRO A 110 16.77 3.09 -7.69
CA PRO A 110 17.14 3.46 -9.06
C PRO A 110 16.00 4.04 -9.91
N VAL A 111 14.74 3.75 -9.58
CA VAL A 111 13.55 4.09 -10.41
C VAL A 111 12.47 4.87 -9.66
N THR A 112 12.63 5.14 -8.36
CA THR A 112 11.69 5.96 -7.55
C THR A 112 12.27 7.35 -7.29
N PRO A 113 11.47 8.41 -7.10
CA PRO A 113 11.99 9.72 -6.72
C PRO A 113 12.78 9.66 -5.40
N ARG A 114 13.93 10.35 -5.37
CA ARG A 114 14.83 10.35 -4.20
C ARG A 114 14.07 10.79 -2.95
N SER A 115 14.16 10.01 -1.89
CA SER A 115 13.41 10.23 -0.66
C SER A 115 14.32 10.08 0.56
N VAL A 116 14.01 10.82 1.61
CA VAL A 116 14.57 10.66 2.96
C VAL A 116 13.42 10.57 3.95
N TRP A 117 13.65 9.97 5.10
CA TRP A 117 12.60 9.85 6.12
C TRP A 117 13.15 9.94 7.53
N LEU A 118 12.29 10.38 8.43
CA LEU A 118 12.55 10.47 9.86
C LEU A 118 11.38 9.83 10.61
N PRO A 119 11.65 9.01 11.64
CA PRO A 119 10.60 8.56 12.55
C PRO A 119 9.85 9.77 13.15
N ALA A 120 8.55 9.62 13.32
CA ALA A 120 7.70 10.62 13.97
C ALA A 120 6.57 9.93 14.72
N SER A 121 6.14 10.54 15.82
CA SER A 121 4.95 10.08 16.55
C SER A 121 3.75 10.95 16.17
N PRO A 122 2.53 10.45 16.31
CA PRO A 122 1.31 11.26 16.19
C PRO A 122 1.45 12.58 16.93
N LEU A 123 1.07 13.69 16.27
CA LEU A 123 1.12 15.06 16.81
C LEU A 123 2.52 15.57 17.21
N VAL A 124 3.60 14.81 16.96
CA VAL A 124 4.98 15.19 17.32
C VAL A 124 5.87 15.20 16.06
N PRO A 125 5.95 16.34 15.34
CA PRO A 125 6.76 16.43 14.14
C PRO A 125 8.27 16.39 14.45
N PRO A 126 9.10 15.89 13.51
CA PRO A 126 10.55 15.97 13.66
C PRO A 126 11.03 17.42 13.82
N ALA A 127 12.00 17.63 14.72
CA ALA A 127 12.54 18.97 14.96
C ALA A 127 13.21 19.55 13.69
N ARG A 128 13.04 20.86 13.46
CA ARG A 128 13.60 21.56 12.28
C ARG A 128 15.08 21.24 11.99
N PRO A 129 16.01 21.22 12.96
CA PRO A 129 17.39 20.87 12.67
C PRO A 129 17.58 19.44 12.15
N ALA A 130 16.74 18.49 12.58
CA ALA A 130 16.76 17.12 12.06
C ALA A 130 16.24 17.07 10.62
N LEU A 131 15.16 17.80 10.31
CA LEU A 131 14.63 17.93 8.95
C LEU A 131 15.68 18.49 7.99
N VAL A 132 16.31 19.61 8.35
CA VAL A 132 17.35 20.25 7.52
C VAL A 132 18.51 19.30 7.24
N ARG A 133 18.97 18.55 8.26
CA ARG A 133 20.03 17.55 8.06
C ARG A 133 19.59 16.40 7.15
N ALA A 134 18.35 15.93 7.30
CA ALA A 134 17.84 14.82 6.50
C ALA A 134 17.73 15.20 5.02
N VAL A 135 17.16 16.37 4.70
CA VAL A 135 16.93 16.78 3.31
C VAL A 135 18.19 17.28 2.60
N ALA A 136 19.31 17.46 3.32
CA ALA A 136 20.56 17.93 2.73
C ALA A 136 21.04 17.07 1.55
N SER A 137 20.81 15.75 1.58
CA SER A 137 21.15 14.83 0.48
C SER A 137 20.20 14.96 -0.72
N LEU A 138 18.98 15.48 -0.53
CA LEU A 138 18.06 15.76 -1.62
C LEU A 138 18.46 17.04 -2.39
N GLY A 139 19.20 17.94 -1.76
CA GLY A 139 19.57 19.23 -2.34
C GLY A 139 18.43 20.25 -2.24
N GLY A 140 18.46 21.26 -3.11
CA GLY A 140 17.38 22.26 -3.21
C GLY A 140 16.30 21.88 -4.21
N GLY A 141 15.31 22.76 -4.34
CA GLY A 141 14.17 22.59 -5.23
C GLY A 141 12.97 21.91 -4.56
N PRO A 142 11.90 21.65 -5.33
CA PRO A 142 10.63 21.26 -4.76
C PRO A 142 10.63 19.85 -4.17
N GLY A 143 9.79 19.63 -3.18
CA GLY A 143 9.61 18.34 -2.53
C GLY A 143 8.19 18.09 -2.04
N ILE A 144 7.91 16.82 -1.73
CA ILE A 144 6.65 16.33 -1.21
C ILE A 144 6.86 15.74 0.18
N VAL A 145 5.89 15.99 1.07
CA VAL A 145 5.78 15.43 2.41
C VAL A 145 4.68 14.38 2.41
N LYS A 146 5.00 13.19 2.92
CA LYS A 146 4.04 12.11 3.19
C LYS A 146 4.45 11.34 4.44
N ASP A 147 3.59 10.44 4.93
CA ASP A 147 4.00 9.43 5.90
C ASP A 147 4.50 8.19 5.15
N TYR A 148 4.75 7.07 5.84
CA TYR A 148 5.28 5.88 5.18
C TYR A 148 4.32 5.27 4.14
N VAL A 149 3.05 5.71 4.11
CA VAL A 149 2.00 5.18 3.24
C VAL A 149 1.27 6.30 2.49
N LYS A 150 0.68 7.28 3.19
CA LYS A 150 -0.25 8.28 2.66
C LYS A 150 0.31 9.71 2.69
N SER A 151 -0.11 10.51 1.72
CA SER A 151 0.11 11.96 1.67
C SER A 151 -1.20 12.72 1.97
N ARG A 152 -1.10 14.05 2.07
CA ARG A 152 -2.22 14.99 2.23
C ARG A 152 -2.43 15.81 0.95
N LYS A 153 -2.66 15.13 -0.17
CA LYS A 153 -2.74 15.74 -1.51
C LYS A 153 -3.86 16.77 -1.70
N HIS A 154 -4.90 16.71 -0.85
CA HIS A 154 -5.99 17.69 -0.87
C HIS A 154 -5.60 19.02 -0.20
N GLU A 155 -4.63 18.97 0.72
CA GLU A 155 -4.03 20.12 1.39
C GLU A 155 -2.65 20.42 0.77
N TRP A 156 -2.61 20.53 -0.57
CA TRP A 156 -1.37 20.54 -1.36
C TRP A 156 -0.33 21.52 -0.81
N ASP A 157 -0.63 22.82 -0.79
CA ASP A 157 0.32 23.84 -0.37
C ASP A 157 0.57 23.88 1.14
N GLU A 158 -0.37 23.34 1.93
CA GLU A 158 -0.38 23.46 3.39
C GLU A 158 0.41 22.32 4.05
N ALA A 159 0.27 21.10 3.53
CA ALA A 159 0.69 19.87 4.20
C ALA A 159 1.32 18.82 3.26
N CYS A 160 1.51 19.12 1.98
CA CYS A 160 2.05 18.16 1.02
C CYS A 160 3.28 18.70 0.28
N PHE A 161 3.23 19.91 -0.25
CA PHE A 161 4.22 20.46 -1.16
C PHE A 161 5.11 21.51 -0.51
N VAL A 162 6.42 21.41 -0.76
CA VAL A 162 7.43 22.37 -0.35
C VAL A 162 8.11 22.88 -1.62
N PRO A 163 7.97 24.18 -1.98
CA PRO A 163 8.55 24.70 -3.23
C PRO A 163 10.08 24.64 -3.29
N ASP A 164 10.75 24.79 -2.14
CA ASP A 164 12.20 24.63 -2.01
C ASP A 164 12.56 24.00 -0.66
N LEU A 165 13.18 22.82 -0.71
CA LEU A 165 13.64 22.08 0.47
C LEU A 165 14.75 22.80 1.26
N THR A 166 15.40 23.82 0.68
CA THR A 166 16.36 24.66 1.42
C THR A 166 15.69 25.69 2.33
N ASP A 167 14.39 26.00 2.13
CA ASP A 167 13.62 26.83 3.05
C ASP A 167 13.24 26.02 4.30
N ALA A 168 14.15 26.04 5.28
CA ALA A 168 13.99 25.34 6.54
C ALA A 168 12.73 25.76 7.34
N ARG A 169 12.23 26.99 7.15
CA ARG A 169 11.01 27.45 7.84
C ARG A 169 9.78 26.89 7.17
N ARG A 170 9.69 26.99 5.83
CA ARG A 170 8.57 26.43 5.07
C ARG A 170 8.50 24.92 5.21
N LEU A 171 9.62 24.22 5.06
CA LEU A 171 9.70 22.77 5.26
C LEU A 171 9.16 22.35 6.62
N ALA A 172 9.64 22.98 7.71
CA ALA A 172 9.17 22.66 9.06
C ALA A 172 7.68 22.96 9.26
N SER A 173 7.16 24.03 8.66
CA SER A 173 5.73 24.38 8.72
C SER A 173 4.86 23.33 8.03
N VAL A 174 5.22 22.93 6.80
CA VAL A 174 4.47 21.92 6.03
C VAL A 174 4.52 20.57 6.74
N VAL A 175 5.68 20.17 7.27
CA VAL A 175 5.82 18.92 8.03
C VAL A 175 5.00 18.95 9.32
N ALA A 176 5.03 20.06 10.07
CA ALA A 176 4.25 20.18 11.30
C ALA A 176 2.75 20.07 11.00
N ARG A 177 2.28 20.77 9.96
CA ARG A 177 0.88 20.71 9.55
C ARG A 177 0.47 19.34 9.02
N PHE A 178 1.35 18.68 8.26
CA PHE A 178 1.15 17.31 7.83
C PHE A 178 0.94 16.37 9.02
N VAL A 179 1.83 16.40 10.01
CA VAL A 179 1.76 15.55 11.20
C VAL A 179 0.51 15.85 12.03
N GLU A 180 0.15 17.13 12.20
CA GLU A 180 -1.09 17.55 12.86
C GLU A 180 -2.32 16.95 12.16
N LEU A 181 -2.40 17.09 10.83
CA LEU A 181 -3.54 16.58 10.07
C LEU A 181 -3.58 15.06 10.04
N ARG A 182 -2.44 14.36 10.04
CA ARG A 182 -2.41 12.89 10.14
C ARG A 182 -2.90 12.40 11.50
N ASP A 183 -2.60 13.13 12.58
CA ASP A 183 -3.03 12.79 13.95
C ASP A 183 -2.70 11.32 14.28
N ASP A 184 -3.60 10.60 14.95
CA ASP A 184 -3.51 9.17 15.24
C ASP A 184 -3.41 8.27 13.99
N ALA A 185 -3.70 8.79 12.79
CA ALA A 185 -3.55 8.05 11.54
C ALA A 185 -2.14 8.13 10.92
N LEU A 186 -1.19 8.81 11.56
CA LEU A 186 0.20 8.87 11.11
C LEU A 186 0.82 7.46 11.08
N VAL A 187 1.29 7.03 9.90
CA VAL A 187 1.96 5.72 9.76
C VAL A 187 3.48 5.89 9.79
N GLY A 188 4.08 5.47 10.90
CA GLY A 188 5.53 5.29 11.06
C GLY A 188 6.31 6.61 11.24
N GLY A 189 6.41 7.43 10.20
CA GLY A 189 7.23 8.64 10.24
C GLY A 189 6.93 9.60 9.11
N VAL A 190 7.79 10.60 8.93
CA VAL A 190 7.68 11.60 7.86
C VAL A 190 8.69 11.27 6.78
N VAL A 191 8.21 11.20 5.54
CA VAL A 191 9.01 11.13 4.32
C VAL A 191 9.04 12.50 3.67
N VAL A 192 10.24 12.94 3.28
CA VAL A 192 10.43 14.05 2.35
C VAL A 192 11.00 13.48 1.06
N ARG A 193 10.34 13.75 -0.06
CA ARG A 193 10.66 13.22 -1.38
C ARG A 193 10.93 14.35 -2.35
N ALA A 194 11.99 14.26 -3.14
CA ALA A 194 12.24 15.20 -4.23
C ALA A 194 11.06 15.17 -5.22
N PHE A 195 10.55 16.33 -5.58
CA PHE A 195 9.44 16.44 -6.51
C PHE A 195 9.92 16.26 -7.94
N GLU A 196 9.19 15.48 -8.72
CA GLU A 196 9.45 15.26 -10.13
C GLU A 196 8.20 15.60 -10.94
N HIS A 197 8.39 16.15 -12.13
CA HIS A 197 7.29 16.51 -13.01
C HIS A 197 6.91 15.32 -13.89
N PHE A 198 5.65 14.89 -13.77
CA PHE A 198 5.08 13.80 -14.56
C PHE A 198 4.11 14.34 -15.61
N ARG A 199 3.95 13.60 -16.70
CA ARG A 199 2.96 13.89 -17.74
C ARG A 199 1.56 13.57 -17.23
N ALA A 200 0.99 14.46 -16.42
CA ALA A 200 -0.29 14.26 -15.76
C ALA A 200 -1.44 13.85 -16.70
N GLY A 201 -1.42 14.32 -17.96
CA GLY A 201 -2.40 13.94 -18.98
C GLY A 201 -2.39 12.47 -19.40
N LEU A 202 -1.34 11.71 -19.04
CA LEU A 202 -1.27 10.25 -19.27
C LEU A 202 -1.72 9.44 -18.05
N GLY A 203 -1.81 10.05 -16.87
CA GLY A 203 -2.13 9.37 -15.62
C GLY A 203 -1.02 8.42 -15.15
N GLU A 204 -1.39 7.55 -14.21
CA GLU A 204 -0.50 6.55 -13.63
C GLU A 204 -1.02 5.14 -13.93
N ALA A 205 -0.09 4.22 -14.20
CA ALA A 205 -0.34 2.80 -14.40
C ALA A 205 -0.15 2.05 -13.10
N ARG A 206 -1.12 1.23 -12.69
CA ARG A 206 -0.95 0.27 -11.60
C ARG A 206 -0.73 -1.12 -12.16
N LEU A 207 0.43 -1.70 -11.89
CA LEU A 207 0.70 -3.11 -12.15
C LEU A 207 0.47 -3.94 -10.89
N TRP A 208 -0.15 -5.11 -11.06
CA TRP A 208 -0.38 -6.10 -10.01
C TRP A 208 0.54 -7.28 -10.24
N TRP A 209 1.30 -7.65 -9.21
CA TRP A 209 2.34 -8.67 -9.29
C TRP A 209 2.04 -9.82 -8.34
N VAL A 210 2.14 -11.05 -8.83
CA VAL A 210 2.06 -12.27 -8.00
C VAL A 210 3.30 -13.12 -8.24
N ASP A 211 4.05 -13.39 -7.17
CA ASP A 211 5.34 -14.09 -7.17
C ASP A 211 6.34 -13.55 -8.22
N GLY A 212 6.33 -12.23 -8.46
CA GLY A 212 7.23 -11.54 -9.39
C GLY A 212 6.71 -11.42 -10.84
N ASP A 213 5.57 -12.05 -11.16
CA ASP A 213 4.95 -11.94 -12.48
C ASP A 213 3.86 -10.85 -12.50
N PRO A 214 3.83 -9.97 -13.52
CA PRO A 214 2.73 -9.05 -13.71
C PRO A 214 1.49 -9.83 -14.17
N VAL A 215 0.37 -9.61 -13.49
CA VAL A 215 -0.89 -10.32 -13.71
C VAL A 215 -1.95 -9.40 -14.29
N LEU A 216 -1.97 -8.14 -13.85
CA LEU A 216 -2.91 -7.12 -14.31
C LEU A 216 -2.20 -5.78 -14.45
N LEU A 217 -2.62 -5.02 -15.47
CA LEU A 217 -2.37 -3.60 -15.61
C LEU A 217 -3.71 -2.88 -15.49
N THR A 218 -3.82 -1.94 -14.55
CA THR A 218 -5.03 -1.18 -14.29
C THR A 218 -4.74 0.31 -14.25
N ALA A 219 -5.77 1.14 -14.41
CA ALA A 219 -5.66 2.56 -14.12
C ALA A 219 -5.37 2.77 -12.63
N HIS A 220 -4.64 3.84 -12.30
CA HIS A 220 -4.53 4.30 -10.92
C HIS A 220 -5.87 4.90 -10.45
N PRO A 221 -6.31 4.68 -9.18
CA PRO A 221 -7.61 5.16 -8.69
C PRO A 221 -7.84 6.67 -8.79
N ASP A 222 -6.78 7.48 -8.80
CA ASP A 222 -6.89 8.94 -8.97
C ASP A 222 -7.13 9.36 -10.43
N SER A 223 -6.87 8.47 -11.39
CA SER A 223 -7.02 8.73 -12.81
C SER A 223 -7.69 7.54 -13.52
N PRO A 224 -8.90 7.12 -13.10
CA PRO A 224 -9.50 5.86 -13.55
C PRO A 224 -9.79 5.80 -15.06
N GLY A 225 -9.87 6.96 -15.72
CA GLY A 225 -10.04 7.08 -17.18
C GLY A 225 -8.74 7.03 -17.99
N LEU A 226 -7.57 7.06 -17.34
CA LEU A 226 -6.26 7.06 -17.99
C LEU A 226 -5.59 5.71 -17.78
N ARG A 227 -5.20 5.06 -18.88
CA ARG A 227 -4.66 3.68 -18.89
C ARG A 227 -3.34 3.66 -19.65
N PRO A 228 -2.27 4.26 -19.08
CA PRO A 228 -0.96 4.17 -19.71
C PRO A 228 -0.42 2.73 -19.69
N GLU A 229 0.41 2.40 -20.67
CA GLU A 229 1.05 1.08 -20.82
C GLU A 229 2.57 1.22 -20.69
N PRO A 230 3.12 1.14 -19.47
CA PRO A 230 4.56 1.22 -19.25
C PRO A 230 5.28 -0.08 -19.64
N ASP A 231 6.53 0.05 -20.05
CA ASP A 231 7.45 -1.09 -20.10
C ASP A 231 7.78 -1.54 -18.66
N THR A 232 7.79 -2.85 -18.44
CA THR A 232 8.01 -3.48 -17.13
C THR A 232 9.42 -4.00 -16.92
N ASP A 233 10.28 -3.96 -17.95
CA ASP A 233 11.60 -4.59 -17.93
C ASP A 233 12.51 -4.05 -16.82
N ALA A 234 12.45 -2.74 -16.54
CA ALA A 234 13.21 -2.12 -15.45
C ALA A 234 12.63 -2.44 -14.05
N VAL A 235 11.34 -2.74 -13.95
CA VAL A 235 10.62 -2.89 -12.67
C VAL A 235 10.56 -4.35 -12.22
N ARG A 236 10.38 -5.30 -13.15
CA ARG A 236 10.31 -6.73 -12.88
C ARG A 236 11.45 -7.27 -11.99
N PRO A 237 12.75 -7.01 -12.27
CA PRO A 237 13.83 -7.51 -11.41
C PRO A 237 13.79 -6.92 -9.99
N LEU A 238 13.28 -5.69 -9.85
CA LEU A 238 13.13 -5.02 -8.54
C LEU A 238 11.99 -5.64 -7.74
N VAL A 239 10.87 -5.97 -8.38
CA VAL A 239 9.76 -6.71 -7.74
C VAL A 239 10.24 -8.09 -7.28
N ALA A 240 11.02 -8.80 -8.08
CA ALA A 240 11.62 -10.07 -7.67
C ALA A 240 12.56 -9.89 -6.45
N ALA A 241 13.41 -8.86 -6.46
CA ALA A 241 14.31 -8.54 -5.36
C ALA A 241 13.59 -8.07 -4.07
N LEU A 242 12.39 -7.49 -4.20
CA LEU A 242 11.55 -7.14 -3.06
C LEU A 242 11.17 -8.38 -2.25
N GLY A 243 10.96 -9.53 -2.88
CA GLY A 243 10.66 -10.80 -2.20
C GLY A 243 9.28 -10.84 -1.53
N CYS A 244 8.37 -9.94 -1.91
CA CYS A 244 6.98 -9.94 -1.50
C CYS A 244 6.13 -10.61 -2.59
N ARG A 245 5.19 -11.47 -2.17
CA ARG A 245 4.48 -12.38 -3.07
C ARG A 245 3.31 -11.75 -3.81
N PHE A 246 2.69 -10.73 -3.22
CA PHE A 246 1.54 -10.07 -3.80
C PHE A 246 1.66 -8.56 -3.57
N VAL A 247 1.99 -7.82 -4.62
CA VAL A 247 2.28 -6.39 -4.54
C VAL A 247 1.70 -5.63 -5.73
N THR A 248 1.58 -4.32 -5.59
CA THR A 248 1.29 -3.39 -6.67
C THR A 248 2.44 -2.42 -6.85
N THR A 249 2.61 -1.91 -8.07
CA THR A 249 3.50 -0.79 -8.36
C THR A 249 2.75 0.25 -9.18
N ASP A 250 2.79 1.50 -8.73
CA ASP A 250 2.24 2.64 -9.46
C ASP A 250 3.35 3.34 -10.24
N LEU A 251 3.18 3.46 -11.55
CA LEU A 251 4.16 4.01 -12.47
C LEU A 251 3.62 5.29 -13.12
N ALA A 252 4.45 6.33 -13.12
CA ALA A 252 4.18 7.59 -13.79
C ALA A 252 5.27 7.91 -14.82
N LEU A 253 4.88 8.47 -15.97
CA LEU A 253 5.84 8.89 -16.99
C LEU A 253 6.34 10.30 -16.67
N ARG A 254 7.64 10.42 -16.38
CA ARG A 254 8.30 11.71 -16.17
C ARG A 254 8.33 12.51 -17.47
N GLU A 255 8.39 13.84 -17.39
CA GLU A 255 8.34 14.71 -18.57
C GLU A 255 9.40 14.37 -19.64
N ASP A 256 10.57 13.89 -19.22
CA ASP A 256 11.66 13.45 -20.09
C ASP A 256 11.48 12.06 -20.72
N GLY A 257 10.38 11.37 -20.42
CA GLY A 257 10.04 10.07 -20.99
C GLY A 257 10.53 8.88 -20.18
N GLU A 258 11.08 9.07 -18.98
CA GLU A 258 11.45 7.98 -18.08
C GLU A 258 10.26 7.54 -17.21
N TRP A 259 10.00 6.23 -17.14
CA TRP A 259 9.02 5.66 -16.21
C TRP A 259 9.58 5.60 -14.80
N ARG A 260 8.81 6.13 -13.84
CA ARG A 260 9.19 6.14 -12.43
C ARG A 260 8.18 5.37 -11.59
N VAL A 261 8.68 4.60 -10.63
CA VAL A 261 7.83 3.97 -9.61
C VAL A 261 7.51 5.03 -8.56
N VAL A 262 6.24 5.41 -8.48
CA VAL A 262 5.72 6.40 -7.54
C VAL A 262 5.45 5.75 -6.19
N GLU A 263 4.85 4.56 -6.22
CA GLU A 263 4.47 3.81 -5.03
C GLU A 263 4.60 2.31 -5.26
N VAL A 264 5.01 1.60 -4.20
CA VAL A 264 4.86 0.15 -4.09
C VAL A 264 3.85 -0.09 -2.98
N GLY A 265 2.88 -0.96 -3.23
CA GLY A 265 1.83 -1.31 -2.29
C GLY A 265 1.76 -2.81 -2.04
N ASP A 266 1.27 -3.20 -0.86
CA ASP A 266 0.85 -4.58 -0.63
C ASP A 266 -0.47 -4.84 -1.38
N GLY A 267 -0.49 -5.89 -2.22
CA GLY A 267 -1.62 -6.18 -3.09
C GLY A 267 -2.89 -6.54 -2.32
N GLN A 268 -2.75 -7.01 -1.07
CA GLN A 268 -3.89 -7.40 -0.22
C GLN A 268 -4.77 -6.20 0.12
N VAL A 269 -4.21 -4.98 0.13
CA VAL A 269 -4.89 -3.74 0.57
C VAL A 269 -4.88 -2.64 -0.48
N SER A 270 -4.45 -2.96 -1.71
CA SER A 270 -4.50 -2.05 -2.85
C SER A 270 -5.91 -2.00 -3.45
N ASP A 271 -6.34 -0.86 -3.98
CA ASP A 271 -7.67 -0.72 -4.61
C ASP A 271 -7.64 -1.24 -6.05
N LEU A 272 -8.62 -2.10 -6.39
CA LEU A 272 -8.83 -2.63 -7.74
C LEU A 272 -9.98 -1.87 -8.42
N PRO A 273 -9.78 -1.26 -9.61
CA PRO A 273 -10.86 -0.55 -10.29
C PRO A 273 -12.06 -1.44 -10.58
N ARG A 274 -13.26 -0.93 -10.31
CA ARG A 274 -14.53 -1.68 -10.44
C ARG A 274 -14.84 -2.15 -11.87
N ASP A 275 -14.25 -1.52 -12.87
CA ASP A 275 -14.43 -1.85 -14.29
C ASP A 275 -13.41 -2.88 -14.80
N VAL A 276 -12.56 -3.42 -13.92
CA VAL A 276 -11.58 -4.45 -14.24
C VAL A 276 -12.04 -5.80 -13.66
N SER A 277 -11.95 -6.87 -14.47
CA SER A 277 -12.21 -8.22 -13.99
C SER A 277 -11.11 -8.65 -13.01
N ALA A 278 -11.52 -9.11 -11.83
CA ALA A 278 -10.62 -9.64 -10.81
C ALA A 278 -10.21 -11.10 -11.08
N GLU A 279 -10.85 -11.79 -12.03
CA GLU A 279 -10.64 -13.22 -12.27
C GLU A 279 -9.17 -13.61 -12.55
N PRO A 280 -8.41 -12.89 -13.40
CA PRO A 280 -7.01 -13.26 -13.67
C PRO A 280 -6.15 -13.20 -12.39
N LEU A 281 -6.41 -12.21 -11.54
CA LEU A 281 -5.70 -12.02 -10.28
C LEU A 281 -5.98 -13.17 -9.31
N PHE A 282 -7.24 -13.48 -9.07
CA PHE A 282 -7.61 -14.55 -8.14
C PHE A 282 -7.25 -15.94 -8.67
N HIS A 283 -7.24 -16.14 -9.99
CA HIS A 283 -6.73 -17.36 -10.58
C HIS A 283 -5.23 -17.53 -10.28
N ARG A 284 -4.42 -16.48 -10.48
CA ARG A 284 -2.98 -16.54 -10.20
C ARG A 284 -2.69 -16.70 -8.71
N LEU A 285 -3.40 -15.99 -7.84
CA LEU A 285 -3.27 -16.14 -6.39
C LEU A 285 -3.64 -17.55 -5.91
N ALA A 286 -4.65 -18.18 -6.52
CA ALA A 286 -5.02 -19.55 -6.17
C ALA A 286 -3.95 -20.58 -6.57
N GLN A 287 -3.21 -20.34 -7.66
CA GLN A 287 -2.07 -21.19 -8.05
C GLN A 287 -0.84 -20.96 -7.16
N ALA A 288 -0.72 -19.77 -6.58
CA ALA A 288 0.37 -19.39 -5.69
C ALA A 288 0.11 -19.78 -4.22
N GLY A 289 -1.13 -20.09 -3.84
CA GLY A 289 -1.50 -20.45 -2.46
C GLY A 289 -1.17 -21.89 -2.12
#